data_AF-A0A8S4RYS3-F1
#
_entry.id   AF-A0A8S4RYS3-F1
#
_cell.length_a   1.000
_cell.length_b   1.000
_cell.length_c   1.000
_cell.angle_alpha   90.00
_cell.angle_beta   90.00
_cell.angle_gamma   90.00
#
_symmetry.space_group_name_H-M   'P 1'
#
loop_
_entity.id
_entity.type
_entity.pdbx_description
1 polymer ?
#
loop_
_entity_poly.entity_id
_entity_poly.type
_entity_poly.pdbx_seq_one_letter_code
_entity_poly.pdbx_strand_id
1 'polypeptide(L)' 'LVESIVAAACSRIRKKVLHLDSRDHYGGLWASHNFDGLQKFIKEVTTDPSRQLQVYNVIEKWYIPKESSQEEKPEGDDG' A
#
# COMPACT_ATOMS: atom_id res chain seq x y z
N LEU A 1 -10.18 -13.35 1.33
CA LEU A 1 -10.73 -13.92 0.06
C LEU A 1 -11.51 -15.20 0.35
N VAL A 2 -10.91 -16.16 1.05
CA VAL A 2 -11.55 -17.42 1.44
C VAL A 2 -12.81 -17.17 2.26
N GLU A 3 -12.74 -16.26 3.22
CA GLU A 3 -13.85 -15.87 4.10
C GLU A 3 -15.05 -15.37 3.29
N SER A 4 -14.78 -14.56 2.26
CA SER A 4 -15.80 -14.02 1.37
C SER A 4 -16.47 -15.11 0.52
N ILE A 5 -15.69 -16.07 0.02
CA ILE A 5 -16.21 -17.22 -0.74
C ILE A 5 -17.13 -18.08 0.15
N VAL A 6 -16.70 -18.38 1.38
CA VAL A 6 -17.49 -19.16 2.34
C VAL A 6 -18.77 -18.42 2.73
N ALA A 7 -18.68 -17.13 3.08
CA ALA A 7 -19.83 -16.30 3.42
C ALA A 7 -20.86 -16.26 2.27
N ALA A 8 -20.40 -16.14 1.02
CA ALA A 8 -21.24 -16.16 -0.17
C ALA A 8 -21.90 -17.54 -0.37
N ALA A 9 -21.16 -18.64 -0.23
CA ALA A 9 -21.69 -19.99 -0.35
C ALA A 9 -22.78 -20.28 0.71
N CYS A 10 -22.55 -19.90 1.96
CA CYS A 10 -23.55 -20.02 3.03
C CYS A 10 -24.80 -19.18 2.75
N SER A 11 -24.62 -17.95 2.27
CA SER A 11 -25.74 -17.07 1.88
C SER A 11 -26.54 -17.67 0.73
N ARG A 12 -25.87 -18.30 -0.24
CA ARG A 12 -26.49 -18.95 -1.41
C ARG A 12 -27.44 -20.08 -1.01
N ILE A 13 -27.10 -20.83 0.04
CA ILE A 13 -27.97 -21.88 0.60
C ILE A 13 -28.94 -21.35 1.69
N ARG A 14 -29.20 -20.03 1.70
CA ARG A 14 -30.13 -19.32 2.58
C ARG A 14 -29.81 -19.37 4.08
N LYS A 15 -28.53 -19.50 4.45
CA LYS A 15 -28.12 -19.24 5.83
C LYS A 15 -28.11 -17.73 6.10
N LYS A 16 -28.42 -17.34 7.33
CA LYS A 16 -28.22 -15.95 7.80
C LYS A 16 -26.75 -15.78 8.16
N VAL A 17 -26.02 -14.98 7.39
CA VAL A 17 -24.58 -14.77 7.55
C VAL A 17 -24.32 -13.34 8.02
N LEU A 18 -23.48 -13.20 9.05
CA LEU A 18 -22.89 -11.92 9.46
C LEU A 18 -21.40 -11.98 9.11
N HIS A 19 -20.97 -11.15 8.18
CA HIS A 19 -19.58 -11.10 7.71
C HIS A 19 -18.98 -9.75 8.08
N LEU A 20 -18.01 -9.76 8.99
CA LEU A 20 -17.38 -8.57 9.56
C LEU A 20 -15.91 -8.52 9.19
N ASP A 21 -15.39 -7.32 8.97
CA ASP A 21 -13.96 -7.02 8.81
C ASP A 21 -13.60 -5.94 9.85
N SER A 22 -12.42 -6.04 10.46
CA SER A 22 -11.94 -5.04 11.43
C SER A 22 -11.36 -3.80 10.75
N ARG A 23 -11.10 -3.89 9.44
CA ARG A 23 -10.57 -2.80 8.62
C ARG A 23 -11.70 -1.97 8.02
N ASP A 24 -11.34 -0.77 7.57
CA ASP A 24 -12.22 0.14 6.83
C ASP A 24 -12.38 -0.24 5.34
N HIS A 25 -11.83 -1.39 4.94
CA HIS A 25 -11.85 -1.91 3.57
C HIS A 25 -11.95 -3.43 3.56
N TYR A 26 -12.44 -4.00 2.45
CA TYR A 26 -12.58 -5.45 2.27
C TYR A 26 -11.34 -6.08 1.64
N GLY A 27 -11.16 -7.38 1.92
CA GLY A 27 -10.20 -8.24 1.23
C GLY A 27 -9.00 -8.64 2.09
N GLY A 28 -8.81 -8.02 3.26
CA GLY A 28 -7.66 -8.30 4.12
C GLY A 28 -6.35 -8.13 3.37
N LEU A 29 -5.46 -9.13 3.42
CA LEU A 29 -4.18 -9.13 2.67
C LEU A 29 -4.35 -9.21 1.14
N TRP A 30 -5.56 -9.48 0.65
CA TRP A 30 -5.89 -9.56 -0.78
C TRP A 30 -6.55 -8.27 -1.29
N ALA A 31 -6.62 -7.23 -0.48
CA ALA A 31 -7.17 -5.94 -0.87
C ALA A 31 -6.30 -5.27 -1.95
N SER A 32 -6.95 -4.55 -2.86
CA SER A 32 -6.26 -3.63 -3.78
C SER A 32 -6.42 -2.20 -3.25
N HIS A 33 -5.37 -1.39 -3.39
CA HIS A 33 -5.37 0.00 -2.95
C HIS A 33 -5.16 0.96 -4.13
N ASN A 34 -5.78 2.13 -4.08
CA ASN A 34 -5.33 3.26 -4.88
C ASN A 34 -3.99 3.80 -4.32
N PHE A 35 -3.40 4.80 -4.97
CA PHE A 35 -2.08 5.32 -4.56
C PHE A 35 -2.07 5.82 -3.11
N ASP A 36 -3.00 6.70 -2.74
CA ASP A 36 -3.09 7.24 -1.37
C ASP A 36 -3.32 6.13 -0.33
N GLY A 37 -4.18 5.17 -0.66
CA GLY A 37 -4.46 4.01 0.19
C GLY A 37 -3.25 3.11 0.38
N LEU A 38 -2.43 2.93 -0.66
CA LEU A 38 -1.19 2.17 -0.59
C LEU A 38 -0.17 2.89 0.29
N GLN A 39 -0.04 4.21 0.17
CA GLN A 39 0.84 5.01 1.04
C GLN A 39 0.41 4.90 2.52
N LYS A 40 -0.89 5.00 2.79
CA LYS A 40 -1.46 4.79 4.14
C LYS A 40 -1.14 3.38 4.66
N PHE A 41 -1.36 2.36 3.84
CA PHE A 41 -1.07 0.97 4.19
C PHE A 41 0.41 0.73 4.52
N ILE A 42 1.33 1.23 3.69
CA ILE A 42 2.78 1.11 3.93
C ILE A 42 3.13 1.75 5.29
N LYS A 43 2.63 2.97 5.54
CA LYS A 43 2.84 3.66 6.82
C LYS A 43 2.33 2.86 8.02
N GLU A 44 1.15 2.26 7.93
CA GLU A 44 0.57 1.42 9.00
C GLU A 44 1.44 0.20 9.30
N VAL A 45 1.88 -0.52 8.26
CA VAL A 45 2.73 -1.71 8.40
C VAL A 45 4.09 -1.35 9.00
N THR A 46 4.69 -0.23 8.60
CA THR A 46 5.98 0.22 9.13
C THR A 46 5.88 0.74 10.57
N THR A 47 4.75 1.34 10.96
CA THR A 47 4.56 1.93 12.31
C THR A 47 4.21 0.89 13.36
N ASP A 48 3.42 -0.13 13.02
CA ASP A 48 3.04 -1.22 13.93
C ASP A 48 3.13 -2.58 13.21
N PRO A 49 4.34 -3.18 13.13
CA PRO A 49 4.55 -4.46 12.46
C PRO A 49 3.68 -5.59 13.05
N SER A 50 3.33 -5.48 14.34
CA SER A 50 2.49 -6.44 15.06
C SER A 50 1.08 -6.55 14.48
N ARG A 51 0.56 -5.48 13.86
CA ARG A 51 -0.77 -5.47 13.24
C ARG A 51 -0.84 -6.23 11.92
N GLN A 52 0.29 -6.42 11.25
CA GLN A 52 0.34 -7.01 9.91
C GLN A 52 1.48 -8.05 9.80
N LEU A 53 1.41 -9.08 10.66
CA LEU A 53 2.41 -10.16 10.81
C LEU A 53 2.76 -10.95 9.52
N GLN A 54 2.06 -10.72 8.42
CA GLN A 54 2.19 -11.47 7.16
C GLN A 54 2.64 -10.62 5.97
N VAL A 55 3.08 -9.38 6.22
CA VAL A 55 3.63 -8.50 5.17
C VAL A 55 5.16 -8.55 5.23
N TYR A 56 5.79 -9.02 4.16
CA TYR A 56 7.24 -9.14 4.05
C TYR A 56 7.73 -8.40 2.80
N ASN A 57 8.98 -7.94 2.81
CA ASN A 57 9.67 -7.36 1.64
C ASN A 57 9.05 -6.09 1.04
N VAL A 58 8.30 -5.31 1.83
CA VAL A 58 7.85 -3.98 1.39
C VAL A 58 9.05 -3.02 1.42
N ILE A 59 9.36 -2.42 0.26
CA ILE A 59 10.41 -1.43 0.09
C ILE A 59 9.79 -0.20 -0.57
N GLU A 60 9.88 0.96 0.09
CA GLU A 60 9.48 2.25 -0.46
C GLU A 60 10.73 3.01 -0.92
N LYS A 61 10.75 3.47 -2.18
CA LYS A 61 11.83 4.32 -2.73
C LYS A 61 11.24 5.43 -3.58
N TRP A 62 11.53 6.67 -3.21
CA TRP A 62 11.15 7.85 -3.98
C TRP A 62 12.23 8.19 -5.00
N TYR A 63 11.84 8.43 -6.25
CA TYR A 63 12.72 9.00 -7.25
C TYR A 63 12.34 10.46 -7.47
N ILE A 64 13.19 11.35 -6.98
CA ILE A 64 13.08 12.79 -7.22
C ILE A 64 14.16 13.12 -8.26
N PRO A 65 13.78 13.56 -9.48
CA PRO A 65 14.75 14.04 -10.45
C PRO A 65 15.57 15.15 -9.81
N LYS A 66 16.90 15.08 -9.91
CA LYS A 66 17.72 16.26 -9.61
C LYS A 66 17.31 17.31 -10.65
N GLU A 67 16.83 18.47 -10.18
CA GLU A 67 16.72 19.63 -11.05
C GLU A 67 18.06 19.77 -11.78
N SER A 68 18.00 19.85 -13.11
CA SER A 68 19.16 19.96 -13.98
C SER A 68 20.08 21.03 -13.40
N SER A 69 21.25 20.62 -12.92
CA SER A 69 22.29 21.52 -12.43
C SER A 69 22.44 22.66 -13.43
N GLN A 70 22.22 23.89 -12.96
CA GLN A 70 22.51 25.09 -13.73
C GLN A 70 23.92 24.95 -14.30
N GLU A 71 24.05 25.10 -15.62
CA GLU A 71 25.32 25.10 -16.32
C GLU A 71 26.25 26.10 -15.63
N GLU A 72 27.32 25.60 -14.99
CA GLU A 72 28.45 26.42 -14.60
C GLU A 72 29.04 27.01 -15.89
N LYS A 73 28.80 28.31 -16.11
CA LYS A 73 29.51 29.07 -17.14
C LYS A 73 31.01 28.93 -16.86
N PRO A 74 31.84 28.52 -17.84
CA PRO A 74 33.28 28.61 -17.66
C PRO A 74 33.64 30.09 -17.51
N GLU A 75 34.20 30.45 -16.36
CA GLU A 75 34.91 31.72 -16.19
C GLU A 75 36.02 31.77 -17.24
N GLY A 76 35.98 32.80 -18.09
CA GLY A 76 37.04 33.10 -19.02
C GLY A 76 38.30 33.45 -18.25
N ASP A 77 39.33 32.65 -18.48
CA ASP A 77 40.71 32.98 -18.13
C ASP A 77 41.18 34.09 -19.08
N ASP A 78 41.28 35.31 -18.55
CA ASP A 78 41.88 36.48 -19.18
C ASP A 78 43.24 36.69 -18.51
N GLY A 79 44.34 36.49 -19.25
CA GLY A 79 45.71 36.76 -18.76
C GLY A 79 46.82 35.91 -19.36
#